data_AF-A0A1M3B718-F1
#
_entry.id   AF-A0A1M3B718-F1
#
_cell.length_a   1.000
_cell.length_b   1.000
_cell.length_c   1.000
_cell.angle_alpha   90.00
_cell.angle_beta   90.00
_cell.angle_gamma   90.00
#
_symmetry.space_group_name_H-M   'P 1'
#
loop_
_entity.id
_entity.type
_entity.pdbx_description
1 polymer ?
#
loop_
_entity_poly.entity_id
_entity_poly.type
_entity_poly.pdbx_seq_one_letter_code
_entity_poly.pdbx_strand_id
1 'polypeptide(L)'
;MDRKELWEDIKDILNKPRIWIRRSIRRIKRFIAWFPIIWKDEDWDSAYLFEIMRFKISRIRQEIEHNKRHIGYEKHVQQMHVTEELLKRISFSDFYFDHSQELRNEEKAGKCQCPKETHKIEPCSYDAKTGKPNLYEWIDVSCDYCKKASSRWRKRDDIKTKEDFDYLLWHLKKHVRKWWD
;
A
#
# COMPACT_ATOMS: atom_id res chain seq x y z
N MET A 1 -13.23 56.31 -21.25
CA MET A 1 -12.51 55.18 -20.63
C MET A 1 -11.65 55.77 -19.53
N ASP A 2 -11.93 55.39 -18.27
CA ASP A 2 -11.23 55.95 -17.11
C ASP A 2 -9.78 55.46 -17.09
N ARG A 3 -8.83 56.33 -16.72
CA ARG A 3 -7.40 55.99 -16.61
C ARG A 3 -7.16 54.89 -15.58
N LYS A 4 -8.04 54.75 -14.59
CA LYS A 4 -8.03 53.66 -13.61
C LYS A 4 -8.45 52.32 -14.20
N GLU A 5 -9.50 52.29 -15.05
CA GLU A 5 -9.92 51.07 -15.75
C GLU A 5 -8.81 50.53 -16.65
N LEU A 6 -8.18 51.41 -17.45
CA LEU A 6 -7.07 51.03 -18.33
C LEU A 6 -5.89 50.42 -17.53
N TRP A 7 -5.58 50.97 -16.36
CA TRP A 7 -4.49 50.47 -15.52
C TRP A 7 -4.79 49.11 -14.88
N GLU A 8 -6.04 48.84 -14.50
CA GLU A 8 -6.44 47.52 -14.01
C GLU A 8 -6.44 46.48 -15.14
N ASP A 9 -6.87 46.85 -16.35
CA ASP A 9 -6.79 45.96 -17.53
C ASP A 9 -5.34 45.60 -17.87
N ILE A 10 -4.44 46.58 -17.85
CA ILE A 10 -3.01 46.35 -18.08
C ILE A 10 -2.41 45.44 -17.00
N LYS A 11 -2.76 45.63 -15.72
CA LYS A 11 -2.34 44.72 -14.64
C LYS A 11 -2.86 43.31 -14.85
N ASP A 12 -4.10 43.14 -15.28
CA ASP A 12 -4.69 41.82 -15.52
C ASP A 12 -4.00 41.10 -16.69
N ILE A 13 -3.73 41.82 -17.78
CA ILE A 13 -2.97 41.32 -18.94
C ILE A 13 -1.56 40.88 -18.53
N LEU A 14 -0.87 41.67 -17.71
CA LEU A 14 0.48 41.36 -17.24
C LEU A 14 0.51 40.22 -16.20
N ASN A 15 -0.55 40.04 -15.41
CA ASN A 15 -0.63 38.98 -14.39
C ASN A 15 -1.12 37.64 -14.93
N LYS A 16 -1.88 37.61 -16.04
CA LYS A 16 -2.35 36.37 -16.71
C LYS A 16 -1.24 35.36 -17.00
N PRO A 17 -0.09 35.74 -17.61
CA PRO A 17 1.02 34.83 -17.86
C PRO A 17 1.59 34.23 -16.56
N ARG A 18 1.77 35.04 -15.51
CA ARG A 18 2.29 34.59 -14.20
C ARG A 18 1.35 33.58 -13.54
N ILE A 19 0.05 33.82 -13.57
CA ILE A 19 -0.97 32.90 -13.04
C ILE A 19 -0.99 31.60 -13.85
N TRP A 20 -0.91 31.71 -15.18
CA TRP A 20 -0.88 30.56 -16.08
C TRP A 20 0.36 29.69 -15.85
N ILE A 21 1.56 30.28 -15.81
CA ILE A 21 2.82 29.57 -15.52
C ILE A 21 2.73 28.86 -14.15
N ARG A 22 2.25 29.55 -13.10
CA ARG A 22 2.07 28.92 -11.78
C ARG A 22 1.11 27.74 -11.81
N ARG A 23 0.01 27.83 -12.55
CA ARG A 23 -0.96 26.72 -12.71
C ARG A 23 -0.34 25.56 -13.48
N SER A 24 0.40 25.83 -14.55
CA SER A 24 1.09 24.82 -15.37
C SER A 24 2.15 24.07 -14.56
N ILE A 25 2.99 24.78 -13.80
CA ILE A 25 4.00 24.15 -12.93
C ILE A 25 3.32 23.21 -11.90
N ARG A 26 2.19 23.62 -11.30
CA ARG A 26 1.45 22.75 -10.38
C ARG A 26 0.92 21.49 -11.05
N ARG A 27 0.43 21.59 -12.30
CA ARG A 27 -0.05 20.43 -13.07
C ARG A 27 1.09 19.47 -13.41
N ILE A 28 2.24 20.00 -13.84
CA ILE A 28 3.44 19.20 -14.14
C ILE A 28 3.93 18.47 -12.88
N LYS A 29 4.01 19.16 -11.73
CA LYS A 29 4.37 18.52 -10.45
C LYS A 29 3.41 17.40 -10.06
N ARG A 30 2.11 17.56 -10.34
CA ARG A 30 1.12 16.49 -10.12
C ARG A 30 1.38 15.30 -11.03
N PHE A 31 1.66 15.53 -12.31
CA PHE A 31 1.97 14.47 -13.28
C PHE A 31 3.24 13.69 -12.90
N ILE A 32 4.35 14.38 -12.61
CA ILE A 32 5.63 13.76 -12.22
C ILE A 32 5.45 12.87 -10.98
N ALA A 33 4.63 13.29 -10.02
CA ALA A 33 4.38 12.50 -8.84
C ALA A 33 3.53 11.25 -9.08
N TRP A 34 2.67 11.24 -10.12
CA TRP A 34 1.92 10.05 -10.55
C TRP A 34 2.78 9.06 -11.33
N PHE A 35 3.79 9.55 -12.05
CA PHE A 35 4.67 8.74 -12.89
C PHE A 35 5.22 7.48 -12.20
N PRO A 36 5.85 7.53 -11.01
CA PRO A 36 6.39 6.33 -10.38
C PRO A 36 5.33 5.33 -9.90
N ILE A 37 4.10 5.79 -9.64
CA ILE A 37 3.00 4.90 -9.22
C ILE A 37 2.45 4.15 -10.44
N ILE A 38 2.21 4.87 -11.55
CA ILE A 38 1.70 4.27 -12.79
C ILE A 38 2.75 3.37 -13.44
N TRP A 39 4.03 3.74 -13.38
CA TRP A 39 5.10 2.93 -13.97
C TRP A 39 5.25 1.56 -13.30
N LYS A 40 4.88 1.44 -12.02
CA LYS A 40 4.93 0.20 -11.26
C LYS A 40 3.63 -0.61 -11.34
N ASP A 41 2.57 -0.02 -11.90
CA ASP A 41 1.24 -0.62 -11.95
C ASP A 41 1.26 -1.84 -12.86
N GLU A 42 0.76 -2.97 -12.36
CA GLU A 42 0.62 -4.22 -13.11
C GLU A 42 -0.86 -4.58 -13.20
N ASP A 43 -1.34 -4.87 -14.41
CA ASP A 43 -2.76 -5.11 -14.69
C ASP A 43 -3.34 -6.38 -14.04
N TRP A 44 -2.49 -7.26 -13.51
CA TRP A 44 -2.86 -8.58 -13.00
C TRP A 44 -2.99 -8.66 -11.46
N ASP A 45 -2.58 -7.62 -10.72
CA ASP A 45 -2.59 -7.65 -9.25
C ASP A 45 -3.40 -6.51 -8.63
N SER A 46 -4.39 -6.88 -7.83
CA SER A 46 -5.24 -5.96 -7.06
C SER A 46 -4.48 -5.10 -6.05
N ALA A 47 -3.26 -5.49 -5.63
CA ALA A 47 -2.43 -4.70 -4.73
C ALA A 47 -2.14 -3.30 -5.29
N TYR A 48 -1.93 -3.17 -6.61
CA TYR A 48 -1.65 -1.90 -7.27
C TYR A 48 -2.88 -0.98 -7.34
N LEU A 49 -4.09 -1.54 -7.47
CA LEU A 49 -5.33 -0.77 -7.35
C LEU A 49 -5.42 -0.07 -5.99
N PHE A 50 -5.11 -0.79 -4.90
CA PHE A 50 -5.10 -0.21 -3.56
C PHE A 50 -3.99 0.82 -3.37
N GLU A 51 -2.82 0.63 -4.00
CA GLU A 51 -1.73 1.60 -3.98
C GLU A 51 -2.13 2.90 -4.70
N ILE A 52 -2.77 2.81 -5.87
CA ILE A 52 -3.32 3.96 -6.61
C ILE A 52 -4.36 4.71 -5.77
N MET A 53 -5.29 3.98 -5.16
CA MET A 53 -6.30 4.57 -4.27
C MET A 53 -5.63 5.29 -3.09
N ARG A 54 -4.66 4.66 -2.43
CA ARG A 54 -3.93 5.23 -1.30
C ARG A 54 -3.20 6.50 -1.71
N PHE A 55 -2.52 6.47 -2.86
CA PHE A 55 -1.80 7.62 -3.40
C PHE A 55 -2.75 8.79 -3.65
N LYS A 56 -3.90 8.55 -4.30
CA LYS A 56 -4.89 9.60 -4.56
C LYS A 56 -5.43 10.21 -3.27
N ILE A 57 -5.80 9.38 -2.29
CA ILE A 57 -6.33 9.84 -1.00
C ILE A 57 -5.29 10.64 -0.23
N SER A 58 -4.03 10.19 -0.20
CA SER A 58 -2.93 10.91 0.44
C SER A 58 -2.71 12.30 -0.13
N ARG A 59 -2.80 12.45 -1.45
CA ARG A 59 -2.73 13.78 -2.08
C ARG A 59 -3.90 14.68 -1.69
N ILE A 60 -5.11 14.13 -1.61
CA ILE A 60 -6.29 14.88 -1.18
C ILE A 60 -6.11 15.33 0.28
N ARG A 61 -5.70 14.41 1.16
CA ARG A 61 -5.43 14.68 2.56
C ARG A 61 -4.40 15.78 2.74
N GLN A 62 -3.26 15.70 2.04
CA GLN A 62 -2.21 16.72 2.09
C GLN A 62 -2.69 18.08 1.61
N GLU A 63 -3.49 18.13 0.54
CA GLU A 63 -4.04 19.40 0.04
C GLU A 63 -5.06 19.99 1.02
N ILE A 64 -5.90 19.18 1.66
CA ILE A 64 -6.84 19.64 2.68
C ILE A 64 -6.08 20.13 3.92
N GLU A 65 -5.13 19.35 4.42
CA GLU A 65 -4.31 19.71 5.59
C GLU A 65 -3.47 20.97 5.33
N HIS A 66 -2.96 21.16 4.12
CA HIS A 66 -2.20 22.36 3.78
C HIS A 66 -3.09 23.61 3.70
N ASN A 67 -4.29 23.48 3.11
CA ASN A 67 -5.15 24.63 2.81
C ASN A 67 -6.11 24.99 3.94
N LYS A 68 -6.56 24.02 4.74
CA LYS A 68 -7.43 24.21 5.93
C LYS A 68 -8.67 25.07 5.67
N ARG A 69 -9.32 24.86 4.51
CA ARG A 69 -10.35 25.77 3.98
C ARG A 69 -11.75 25.56 4.54
N HIS A 70 -12.04 24.40 5.12
CA HIS A 70 -13.39 24.05 5.56
C HIS A 70 -13.41 23.62 7.03
N ILE A 71 -14.57 23.77 7.65
CA ILE A 71 -14.78 23.44 9.07
C ILE A 71 -14.73 21.93 9.23
N GLY A 72 -14.00 21.45 10.24
CA GLY A 72 -13.86 20.02 10.49
C GLY A 72 -12.86 19.30 9.57
N TYR A 73 -11.99 20.05 8.88
CA TYR A 73 -10.93 19.48 8.05
C TYR A 73 -10.05 18.49 8.84
N GLU A 74 -9.79 18.72 10.13
CA GLU A 74 -8.98 17.81 10.95
C GLU A 74 -9.60 16.41 11.00
N LYS A 75 -10.93 16.35 11.16
CA LYS A 75 -11.68 15.09 11.19
C LYS A 75 -11.64 14.39 9.84
N HIS A 76 -11.72 15.13 8.74
CA HIS A 76 -11.63 14.55 7.39
C HIS A 76 -10.22 14.03 7.10
N VAL A 77 -9.19 14.76 7.53
CA VAL A 77 -7.79 14.33 7.44
C VAL A 77 -7.54 13.05 8.24
N GLN A 78 -8.09 12.94 9.45
CA GLN A 78 -8.02 11.72 10.25
C GLN A 78 -8.71 10.53 9.56
N GLN A 79 -9.91 10.74 9.00
CA GLN A 79 -10.62 9.70 8.24
C GLN A 79 -9.81 9.22 7.02
N MET A 80 -9.22 10.15 6.26
CA MET A 80 -8.35 9.81 5.13
C MET A 80 -7.13 9.03 5.59
N HIS A 81 -6.51 9.42 6.71
CA HIS A 81 -5.39 8.71 7.29
C HIS A 81 -5.74 7.26 7.68
N VAL A 82 -6.88 7.05 8.35
CA VAL A 82 -7.37 5.69 8.65
C VAL A 82 -7.55 4.87 7.37
N THR A 83 -8.10 5.49 6.33
CA THR A 83 -8.27 4.86 5.01
C THR A 83 -6.94 4.51 4.36
N GLU A 84 -5.94 5.39 4.44
CA GLU A 84 -4.58 5.15 3.95
C GLU A 84 -3.92 3.94 4.65
N GLU A 85 -4.05 3.85 5.97
CA GLU A 85 -3.51 2.74 6.76
C GLU A 85 -4.20 1.41 6.47
N LEU A 86 -5.52 1.41 6.24
CA LEU A 86 -6.25 0.21 5.81
C LEU A 86 -5.78 -0.25 4.41
N LEU A 87 -5.73 0.67 3.45
CA LEU A 87 -5.26 0.37 2.09
C LEU A 87 -3.83 -0.14 2.08
N LYS A 88 -2.97 0.42 2.93
CA LYS A 88 -1.59 -0.07 3.12
C LYS A 88 -1.59 -1.51 3.62
N ARG A 89 -2.35 -1.82 4.68
CA ARG A 89 -2.40 -3.17 5.25
C ARG A 89 -2.95 -4.22 4.28
N ILE A 90 -3.95 -3.86 3.47
CA ILE A 90 -4.56 -4.75 2.48
C ILE A 90 -3.66 -4.95 1.25
N SER A 91 -2.95 -3.91 0.81
CA SER A 91 -2.08 -3.94 -0.38
C SER A 91 -0.83 -4.80 -0.17
N PHE A 92 -0.26 -4.82 1.03
CA PHE A 92 0.91 -5.66 1.33
C PHE A 92 0.46 -7.05 1.80
N SER A 93 0.50 -8.04 0.89
CA SER A 93 0.16 -9.45 1.17
C SER A 93 0.87 -10.01 2.41
N ASP A 94 2.07 -9.50 2.70
CA ASP A 94 2.93 -10.00 3.77
C ASP A 94 2.75 -9.23 5.09
N PHE A 95 1.89 -8.21 5.14
CA PHE A 95 1.71 -7.39 6.35
C PHE A 95 1.33 -8.23 7.57
N TYR A 96 0.51 -9.26 7.34
CA TYR A 96 0.06 -10.17 8.39
C TYR A 96 0.97 -11.40 8.57
N PHE A 97 1.84 -11.69 7.60
CA PHE A 97 2.55 -12.97 7.48
C PHE A 97 3.80 -13.12 8.38
N ASP A 98 4.25 -12.06 9.07
CA ASP A 98 5.39 -12.16 10.00
C ASP A 98 4.98 -12.77 11.35
N HIS A 99 4.96 -14.10 11.39
CA HIS A 99 4.77 -14.87 12.63
C HIS A 99 6.08 -15.32 13.27
N SER A 100 7.21 -14.72 12.90
CA SER A 100 8.53 -15.15 13.39
C SER A 100 8.64 -15.02 14.91
N GLN A 101 8.00 -14.01 15.51
CA GLN A 101 7.95 -13.85 16.97
C GLN A 101 7.04 -14.89 17.64
N GLU A 102 5.89 -15.20 17.04
CA GLU A 102 4.96 -16.20 17.57
C GLU A 102 5.63 -17.58 17.60
N LEU A 103 6.31 -17.95 16.51
CA LEU A 103 7.15 -19.15 16.44
C LEU A 103 8.17 -19.20 17.58
N ARG A 104 8.98 -18.15 17.74
CA ARG A 104 10.01 -18.07 18.79
C ARG A 104 9.42 -18.22 20.19
N ASN A 105 8.24 -17.67 20.45
CA ASN A 105 7.56 -17.77 21.74
C ASN A 105 7.07 -19.20 22.00
N GLU A 106 6.56 -19.89 20.98
CA GLU A 106 6.10 -21.28 21.09
C GLU A 106 7.26 -22.27 21.27
N GLU A 107 8.40 -22.02 20.61
CA GLU A 107 9.67 -22.75 20.81
C GLU A 107 10.17 -22.61 22.25
N LYS A 108 10.24 -21.38 22.78
CA LYS A 108 10.61 -21.12 24.19
C LYS A 108 9.68 -21.79 25.18
N ALA A 109 8.40 -21.92 24.84
CA ALA A 109 7.40 -22.62 25.64
C ALA A 109 7.50 -24.16 25.53
N GLY A 110 8.46 -24.70 24.77
CA GLY A 110 8.68 -26.14 24.62
C GLY A 110 7.62 -26.85 23.76
N LYS A 111 6.78 -26.10 23.02
CA LYS A 111 5.71 -26.69 22.19
C LYS A 111 6.24 -27.30 20.89
N CYS A 112 7.43 -26.88 20.46
CA CYS A 112 8.09 -27.33 19.24
C CYS A 112 9.58 -27.53 19.50
N GLN A 113 10.13 -28.67 19.09
CA GLN A 113 11.56 -28.88 18.86
C GLN A 113 11.76 -28.93 17.35
N CYS A 114 11.68 -27.76 16.74
CA CYS A 114 11.77 -27.62 15.30
C CYS A 114 13.23 -27.83 14.87
N PRO A 115 13.52 -28.52 13.75
CA PRO A 115 14.84 -28.49 13.15
C PRO A 115 15.22 -27.02 12.85
N LYS A 116 16.50 -26.67 13.00
CA LYS A 116 16.99 -25.30 12.72
C LYS A 116 16.78 -24.90 11.25
N GLU A 117 16.68 -25.90 10.38
CA GLU A 117 16.44 -25.75 8.95
C GLU A 117 15.02 -26.23 8.64
N THR A 118 14.24 -25.40 7.96
CA THR A 118 12.88 -25.77 7.52
C THR A 118 12.89 -26.49 6.18
N HIS A 119 13.99 -26.40 5.44
CA HIS A 119 14.13 -27.00 4.13
C HIS A 119 15.48 -27.68 3.99
N LYS A 120 15.49 -28.83 3.32
CA LYS A 120 16.70 -29.54 2.94
C LYS A 120 16.74 -29.65 1.41
N ILE A 121 17.92 -29.41 0.84
CA ILE A 121 18.12 -29.59 -0.61
C ILE A 121 18.62 -31.02 -0.84
N GLU A 122 17.90 -31.80 -1.63
CA GLU A 122 18.31 -33.15 -1.99
C GLU A 122 18.33 -33.33 -3.52
N PRO A 123 19.28 -34.12 -4.05
CA PRO A 123 19.32 -34.41 -5.48
C PRO A 123 18.14 -35.30 -5.89
N CYS A 124 17.37 -34.84 -6.87
CA CYS A 124 16.19 -35.56 -7.38
C CYS A 124 16.41 -36.18 -8.77
N SER A 125 17.53 -35.86 -9.44
CA SER A 125 17.91 -36.49 -10.71
C SER A 125 19.42 -36.54 -10.88
N TYR A 126 19.89 -37.54 -11.64
CA TYR A 126 21.29 -37.82 -11.90
C TYR A 126 21.55 -37.90 -13.40
N ASP A 127 22.68 -37.34 -13.84
CA ASP A 127 23.14 -37.46 -15.21
C ASP A 127 23.60 -38.90 -15.50
N ALA A 128 22.97 -39.54 -16.50
CA ALA A 128 23.25 -40.92 -16.90
C ALA A 128 24.68 -41.17 -17.37
N LYS A 129 25.41 -40.13 -17.82
CA LYS A 129 26.80 -40.26 -18.31
C LYS A 129 27.83 -40.09 -17.21
N THR A 130 27.59 -39.17 -16.28
CA THR A 130 28.58 -38.77 -15.26
C THR A 130 28.26 -39.30 -13.87
N GLY A 131 27.03 -39.79 -13.64
CA GLY A 131 26.54 -40.23 -12.33
C GLY A 131 26.37 -39.10 -11.32
N LYS A 132 26.55 -37.84 -11.74
CA LYS A 132 26.44 -36.67 -10.85
C LYS A 132 25.01 -36.13 -10.83
N PRO A 133 24.55 -35.59 -9.70
CA PRO A 133 23.24 -34.97 -9.63
C PRO A 133 23.16 -33.75 -10.56
N ASN A 134 22.08 -33.64 -11.32
CA ASN A 134 21.82 -32.55 -12.26
C ASN A 134 20.56 -31.74 -11.93
N LEU A 135 19.72 -32.25 -11.01
CA LEU A 135 18.54 -31.56 -10.51
C LEU A 135 18.44 -31.75 -9.00
N TYR A 136 17.99 -30.71 -8.32
CA TYR A 136 17.80 -30.69 -6.87
C TYR A 136 16.38 -30.25 -6.54
N GLU A 137 15.85 -30.78 -5.46
CA GLU A 137 14.54 -30.43 -4.92
C GLU A 137 14.67 -29.88 -3.50
N TRP A 138 13.79 -28.93 -3.19
CA TRP A 138 13.61 -28.41 -1.85
C TRP A 138 12.60 -29.28 -1.10
N ILE A 139 13.07 -29.99 -0.09
CA ILE A 139 12.23 -30.83 0.77
C ILE A 139 11.90 -30.06 2.04
N ASP A 140 10.62 -29.84 2.28
CA ASP A 140 10.11 -29.26 3.52
C ASP A 140 10.23 -30.28 4.67
N VAL A 141 11.26 -30.07 5.50
CA VAL A 141 11.56 -30.87 6.70
C VAL A 141 10.97 -30.25 7.96
N SER A 142 10.06 -29.28 7.83
CA SER A 142 9.41 -28.67 8.98
C SER A 142 8.58 -29.68 9.78
N CYS A 143 8.52 -29.43 11.09
CA CYS A 143 7.82 -30.29 12.03
C CYS A 143 6.29 -30.22 11.84
N ASP A 144 5.54 -31.27 12.18
CA ASP A 144 4.07 -31.30 12.06
C ASP A 144 3.39 -30.17 12.84
N TYR A 145 3.93 -29.83 14.02
CA TYR A 145 3.47 -28.68 14.80
C TYR A 145 3.62 -27.36 14.01
N CYS A 146 4.77 -27.16 13.36
CA CYS A 146 5.12 -25.98 12.57
C CYS A 146 4.16 -25.81 11.39
N LYS A 147 3.87 -26.92 10.69
CA LYS A 147 2.91 -26.98 9.58
C LYS A 147 1.51 -26.59 10.04
N LYS A 148 1.05 -27.17 11.17
CA LYS A 148 -0.25 -26.82 11.78
C LYS A 148 -0.31 -25.37 12.23
N ALA A 149 0.77 -24.86 12.82
CA ALA A 149 0.85 -23.47 13.26
C ALA A 149 0.77 -22.50 12.08
N SER A 150 1.57 -22.72 11.04
CA SER A 150 1.52 -21.95 9.79
C SER A 150 0.14 -21.95 9.16
N SER A 151 -0.53 -23.11 9.09
CA SER A 151 -1.91 -23.19 8.60
C SER A 151 -2.90 -22.36 9.43
N ARG A 152 -2.77 -22.38 10.77
CA ARG A 152 -3.62 -21.56 11.66
C ARG A 152 -3.36 -20.07 11.47
N TRP A 153 -2.11 -19.67 11.32
CA TRP A 153 -1.72 -18.28 11.09
C TRP A 153 -2.26 -17.74 9.78
N ARG A 154 -2.07 -18.49 8.68
CA ARG A 154 -2.63 -18.12 7.38
C ARG A 154 -4.14 -17.90 7.44
N LYS A 155 -4.88 -18.82 8.08
CA LYS A 155 -6.34 -18.65 8.28
C LYS A 155 -6.68 -17.39 9.07
N ARG A 156 -5.89 -17.06 10.10
CA ARG A 156 -6.10 -15.88 10.92
C ARG A 156 -5.84 -14.60 10.12
N ASP A 157 -4.82 -14.61 9.27
CA ASP A 157 -4.45 -13.47 8.43
C ASP A 157 -5.47 -13.23 7.33
N ASP A 158 -5.99 -14.31 6.72
CA ASP A 158 -7.09 -14.23 5.76
C ASP A 158 -8.33 -13.57 6.39
N ILE A 159 -8.65 -13.93 7.64
CA ILE A 159 -9.75 -13.34 8.40
C ILE A 159 -9.50 -11.85 8.65
N LYS A 160 -8.32 -11.46 9.15
CA LYS A 160 -7.99 -10.06 9.42
C LYS A 160 -8.00 -9.21 8.16
N THR A 161 -7.48 -9.75 7.06
CA THR A 161 -7.47 -9.07 5.76
C THR A 161 -8.90 -8.81 5.29
N LYS A 162 -9.79 -9.79 5.45
CA LYS A 162 -11.21 -9.63 5.15
C LYS A 162 -11.89 -8.60 6.04
N GLU A 163 -11.64 -8.64 7.34
CA GLU A 163 -12.19 -7.66 8.30
C GLU A 163 -11.74 -6.22 7.97
N ASP A 164 -10.45 -6.03 7.67
CA ASP A 164 -9.92 -4.73 7.24
C ASP A 164 -10.55 -4.27 5.92
N PHE A 165 -10.75 -5.18 4.97
CA PHE A 165 -11.39 -4.86 3.69
C PHE A 165 -12.86 -4.45 3.87
N ASP A 166 -13.62 -5.20 4.68
CA ASP A 166 -15.01 -4.88 4.99
C ASP A 166 -15.11 -3.51 5.71
N TYR A 167 -14.20 -3.25 6.65
CA TYR A 167 -14.13 -1.97 7.34
C TYR A 167 -13.74 -0.83 6.42
N LEU A 168 -12.79 -1.04 5.50
CA LEU A 168 -12.40 -0.07 4.46
C LEU A 168 -13.60 0.33 3.62
N LEU A 169 -14.36 -0.64 3.10
CA LEU A 169 -15.54 -0.38 2.27
C LEU A 169 -16.61 0.39 3.05
N TRP A 170 -16.87 -0.01 4.30
CA TRP A 170 -17.78 0.71 5.18
C TRP A 170 -17.32 2.16 5.42
N HIS A 171 -16.04 2.36 5.71
CA HIS A 171 -15.47 3.66 6.02
C HIS A 171 -15.54 4.59 4.81
N LEU A 172 -15.17 4.10 3.63
CA LEU A 172 -15.30 4.82 2.36
C LEU A 172 -16.76 5.19 2.08
N LYS A 173 -17.69 4.23 2.16
CA LYS A 173 -19.12 4.48 1.93
C LYS A 173 -19.66 5.59 2.82
N LYS A 174 -19.22 5.64 4.08
CA LYS A 174 -19.72 6.59 5.07
C LYS A 174 -19.14 8.00 4.89
N HIS A 175 -17.88 8.11 4.48
CA HIS A 175 -17.12 9.36 4.60
C HIS A 175 -16.69 9.99 3.28
N VAL A 176 -16.46 9.22 2.21
CA VAL A 176 -15.76 9.71 1.00
C VAL A 176 -16.41 10.94 0.35
N ARG A 177 -17.75 11.02 0.37
CA ARG A 177 -18.50 12.14 -0.23
C ARG A 177 -18.44 13.42 0.61
N LYS A 178 -18.28 13.29 1.93
CA LYS A 178 -18.30 14.40 2.89
C LYS A 178 -16.95 15.08 3.07
N TRP A 179 -15.89 14.50 2.53
CA TRP A 179 -14.53 15.00 2.71
C TRP A 179 -14.28 16.41 2.18
N TRP A 180 -15.20 16.94 1.38
CA TRP A 180 -15.14 18.26 0.75
C TRP A 180 -16.31 19.18 1.13
N ASP A 181 -17.21 18.72 2.00
CA ASP A 181 -18.30 19.52 2.57
C ASP A 181 -17.80 20.25 3.82
#